data_AF-A0A4U8SKX3-F1
#
_entry.id   AF-A0A4U8SKX3-F1
#
_cell.length_a   1.000
_cell.length_b   1.000
_cell.length_c   1.000
_cell.angle_alpha   90.00
_cell.angle_beta   90.00
_cell.angle_gamma   90.00
#
_symmetry.space_group_name_H-M   'P 1'
#
loop_
_entity.id
_entity.type
_entity.pdbx_description
1 polymer ?
#
loop_
_entity_poly.entity_id
_entity_poly.type
_entity_poly.pdbx_seq_one_letter_code
_entity_poly.pdbx_strand_id
1 'polypeptide(L)'
;MRFNPPKPHSKDFYNLIATKMMTRLCPFYSPANRLIYPFFTYESQSLLDTFLSRKTFRPHSYFIGHFTNLKYFEEVDSILRKEFVPRTISLHTQSLAQQITATPKTAFLHIRRGDYLIDKHWRFIKLGSAYYNAALKALIKSQKNPVVFVFSDDILWCKEHFTQYLDSMLYRQVEFVFMEGNAIEDLTLMRSCQNGIMANSTFSYWAAYLIDNPSKLIYAPAYNFYEPHRNVTTHLPHSWQRYEHIWGMRIDSEST
;
A
#
# COMPACT_ATOMS: atom_id res chain seq x y z
N MET A 1 -14.43 8.76 -2.67
CA MET A 1 -14.66 7.71 -3.69
C MET A 1 -14.98 6.38 -3.04
N ARG A 2 -16.18 5.86 -3.33
CA ARG A 2 -16.65 4.56 -2.89
C ARG A 2 -16.46 3.54 -4.03
N PHE A 3 -15.49 2.64 -3.95
CA PHE A 3 -15.08 1.74 -5.05
C PHE A 3 -15.82 0.39 -5.03
N ASN A 4 -16.27 -0.07 -6.21
CA ASN A 4 -16.67 -1.45 -6.50
C ASN A 4 -16.02 -1.84 -7.84
N PRO A 5 -15.47 -3.06 -8.01
CA PRO A 5 -15.31 -3.61 -9.34
C PRO A 5 -16.70 -3.69 -9.98
N PRO A 6 -16.85 -3.31 -11.25
CA PRO A 6 -18.14 -3.40 -11.91
C PRO A 6 -18.61 -4.86 -11.95
N LYS A 7 -19.91 -5.08 -11.74
CA LYS A 7 -20.49 -6.44 -11.71
C LYS A 7 -20.11 -7.19 -12.99
N PRO A 8 -19.70 -8.48 -12.93
CA PRO A 8 -19.43 -9.26 -14.12
C PRO A 8 -20.59 -9.16 -15.12
N HIS A 9 -20.25 -8.96 -16.39
CA HIS A 9 -21.22 -8.79 -17.49
C HIS A 9 -22.12 -7.54 -17.41
N SER A 10 -21.87 -6.61 -16.49
CA SER A 10 -22.51 -5.29 -16.52
C SER A 10 -21.91 -4.39 -17.59
N LYS A 11 -22.67 -3.37 -18.00
CA LYS A 11 -22.18 -2.32 -18.91
C LYS A 11 -20.87 -1.71 -18.40
N ASP A 12 -20.75 -1.45 -17.10
CA ASP A 12 -19.53 -0.88 -16.50
C ASP A 12 -18.36 -1.87 -16.53
N PHE A 13 -18.61 -3.18 -16.50
CA PHE A 13 -17.60 -4.22 -16.57
C PHE A 13 -17.03 -4.35 -17.98
N TYR A 14 -17.91 -4.36 -18.97
CA TYR A 14 -17.48 -4.28 -20.37
C TYR A 14 -16.82 -2.96 -20.69
N ASN A 15 -17.28 -1.83 -20.13
CA ASN A 15 -16.61 -0.54 -20.27
C ASN A 15 -15.21 -0.57 -19.64
N LEU A 16 -15.03 -1.19 -18.47
CA LEU A 16 -13.72 -1.33 -17.83
C LEU A 16 -12.78 -2.23 -18.64
N ILE A 17 -13.27 -3.37 -19.15
CA ILE A 17 -12.51 -4.28 -20.00
C ILE A 17 -12.14 -3.59 -21.31
N ALA A 18 -13.11 -2.97 -21.98
CA ALA A 18 -12.90 -2.22 -23.22
C ALA A 18 -11.93 -1.06 -23.00
N THR A 19 -12.04 -0.33 -21.89
CA THR A 19 -11.07 0.72 -21.53
C THR A 19 -9.68 0.14 -21.34
N LYS A 20 -9.52 -0.98 -20.61
CA LYS A 20 -8.23 -1.64 -20.42
C LYS A 20 -7.65 -2.19 -21.72
N MET A 21 -8.48 -2.77 -22.58
CA MET A 21 -8.07 -3.28 -23.90
C MET A 21 -7.69 -2.15 -24.85
N MET A 22 -8.52 -1.11 -24.93
CA MET A 22 -8.24 0.07 -25.74
C MET A 22 -7.00 0.82 -25.27
N THR A 23 -6.79 0.99 -23.96
CA THR A 23 -5.55 1.58 -23.42
C THR A 23 -4.31 0.75 -23.76
N ARG A 24 -4.46 -0.57 -23.96
CA ARG A 24 -3.36 -1.45 -24.39
C ARG A 24 -3.13 -1.44 -25.90
N LEU A 25 -4.20 -1.39 -26.71
CA LEU A 25 -4.14 -1.48 -28.18
C LEU A 25 -3.93 -0.11 -28.83
N CYS A 26 -4.44 0.93 -28.21
CA CYS A 26 -4.31 2.31 -28.60
C CYS A 26 -4.12 3.14 -27.32
N PRO A 27 -2.89 3.26 -26.78
CA PRO A 27 -2.62 4.06 -25.58
C PRO A 27 -3.08 5.53 -25.71
N PHE A 28 -3.35 5.98 -26.94
CA PHE A 28 -3.92 7.28 -27.29
C PHE A 28 -5.45 7.28 -27.47
N TYR A 29 -6.18 6.18 -27.20
CA TYR A 29 -7.64 6.04 -27.32
C TYR A 29 -8.23 5.41 -26.04
N SER A 30 -8.27 6.17 -24.94
CA SER A 30 -9.03 5.83 -23.74
C SER A 30 -10.34 6.64 -23.71
N PRO A 31 -11.42 6.24 -23.00
CA PRO A 31 -12.52 7.18 -22.65
C PRO A 31 -12.02 8.38 -21.82
N ALA A 32 -10.84 8.26 -21.22
CA ALA A 32 -10.07 9.39 -20.71
C ALA A 32 -9.63 10.37 -21.81
N ASN A 33 -9.83 10.11 -23.10
CA ASN A 33 -9.58 11.06 -24.19
C ASN A 33 -10.58 12.23 -24.24
N ARG A 34 -11.66 12.19 -23.46
CA ARG A 34 -12.43 13.41 -23.15
C ARG A 34 -11.70 14.29 -22.12
N LEU A 35 -10.65 13.75 -21.49
CA LEU A 35 -9.74 14.40 -20.56
C LEU A 35 -8.41 14.66 -21.30
N ILE A 36 -8.25 15.84 -21.89
CA ILE A 36 -7.20 16.12 -22.90
C ILE A 36 -5.79 16.27 -22.26
N TYR A 37 -5.72 16.39 -20.93
CA TYR A 37 -4.48 16.76 -20.24
C TYR A 37 -4.08 15.73 -19.17
N PRO A 38 -3.21 14.75 -19.51
CA PRO A 38 -2.68 13.79 -18.56
C PRO A 38 -1.64 14.42 -17.63
N PHE A 39 -1.75 14.14 -16.34
CA PHE A 39 -0.72 14.43 -15.35
C PHE A 39 -0.22 13.15 -14.70
N PHE A 40 1.07 12.86 -14.87
CA PHE A 40 1.70 11.68 -14.30
C PHE A 40 2.21 11.96 -12.90
N THR A 41 1.78 11.18 -11.91
CA THR A 41 2.13 11.41 -10.51
C THR A 41 3.45 10.78 -10.10
N TYR A 42 4.04 9.93 -10.95
CA TYR A 42 5.37 9.38 -10.74
C TYR A 42 6.41 10.44 -11.10
N GLU A 43 7.27 10.83 -10.16
CA GLU A 43 8.50 11.62 -10.40
C GLU A 43 8.32 12.97 -11.12
N SER A 44 7.10 13.51 -11.17
CA SER A 44 6.82 14.78 -11.85
C SER A 44 7.00 15.95 -10.90
N GLN A 45 8.22 16.50 -10.85
CA GLN A 45 8.50 17.73 -10.12
C GLN A 45 7.60 18.88 -10.62
N SER A 46 7.32 18.95 -11.92
CA SER A 46 6.43 19.96 -12.49
C SER A 46 4.98 19.81 -12.01
N LEU A 47 4.49 18.59 -11.80
CA LEU A 47 3.19 18.35 -11.20
C LEU A 47 3.18 18.77 -9.73
N LEU A 48 4.24 18.44 -8.99
CA LEU A 48 4.41 18.87 -7.61
C LEU A 48 4.45 20.39 -7.49
N ASP A 49 5.21 21.07 -8.34
CA ASP A 49 5.25 22.53 -8.39
C ASP A 49 3.88 23.12 -8.74
N THR A 50 3.12 22.48 -9.64
CA THR A 50 1.75 22.90 -10.00
C THR A 50 0.81 22.77 -8.79
N PHE A 51 0.87 21.66 -8.06
CA PHE A 51 0.10 21.46 -6.82
C PHE A 51 0.49 22.48 -5.74
N LEU A 52 1.79 22.61 -5.46
CA LEU A 52 2.31 23.50 -4.41
C LEU A 52 2.05 24.98 -4.72
N SER A 53 2.08 25.37 -6.00
CA SER A 53 1.73 26.73 -6.44
C SER A 53 0.23 26.99 -6.55
N ARG A 54 -0.62 26.02 -6.18
CA ARG A 54 -2.09 26.10 -6.24
C ARG A 54 -2.61 26.53 -7.62
N LYS A 55 -1.88 26.17 -8.67
CA LYS A 55 -2.31 26.46 -10.04
C LYS A 55 -3.50 25.56 -10.37
N THR A 56 -4.52 26.14 -10.98
CA THR A 56 -5.67 25.39 -11.45
C THR A 56 -5.25 24.44 -12.56
N PHE A 57 -5.58 23.16 -12.42
CA PHE A 57 -5.49 22.22 -13.52
C PHE A 57 -6.46 22.60 -14.62
N ARG A 58 -6.12 22.28 -15.88
CA ARG A 58 -7.01 22.53 -17.01
C ARG A 58 -8.32 21.76 -16.78
N PRO A 59 -9.48 22.29 -17.20
CA PRO A 59 -10.71 21.52 -17.24
C PRO A 59 -10.46 20.19 -17.97
N HIS A 60 -11.08 19.12 -17.48
CA HIS A 60 -10.87 17.78 -18.05
C HIS A 60 -9.41 17.28 -17.94
N SER A 61 -8.71 17.61 -16.86
CA SER A 61 -7.43 16.95 -16.54
C SER A 61 -7.66 15.59 -15.91
N TYR A 62 -6.73 14.66 -16.10
CA TYR A 62 -6.75 13.37 -15.41
C TYR A 62 -5.36 13.00 -14.92
N PHE A 63 -5.32 12.32 -13.77
CA PHE A 63 -4.08 11.96 -13.12
C PHE A 63 -3.85 10.46 -13.28
N ILE A 64 -2.62 10.09 -13.63
CA ILE A 64 -2.18 8.71 -13.75
C ILE A 64 -0.98 8.51 -12.83
N GLY A 65 -1.03 7.50 -11.98
CA GLY A 65 0.16 7.04 -11.29
C GLY A 65 -0.14 6.28 -10.02
N HIS A 66 0.87 6.18 -9.17
CA HIS A 66 0.83 5.42 -7.93
C HIS A 66 0.19 6.20 -6.78
N PHE A 67 0.15 7.53 -6.88
CA PHE A 67 -0.42 8.42 -5.88
C PHE A 67 0.20 8.24 -4.48
N THR A 68 1.51 8.03 -4.40
CA THR A 68 2.24 7.78 -3.15
C THR A 68 3.01 9.00 -2.61
N ASN A 69 2.84 10.17 -3.22
CA ASN A 69 3.38 11.43 -2.70
C ASN A 69 2.26 12.15 -1.94
N LEU A 70 2.34 12.18 -0.61
CA LEU A 70 1.29 12.75 0.24
C LEU A 70 1.10 14.25 0.06
N LYS A 71 2.09 14.97 -0.46
CA LYS A 71 1.97 16.41 -0.72
C LYS A 71 0.81 16.74 -1.65
N TYR A 72 0.40 15.81 -2.52
CA TYR A 72 -0.77 15.97 -3.39
C TYR A 72 -2.10 15.88 -2.64
N PHE A 73 -2.11 15.35 -1.41
CA PHE A 73 -3.31 14.96 -0.69
C PHE A 73 -3.49 15.69 0.64
N GLU A 74 -2.52 16.49 1.09
CA GLU A 74 -2.58 17.23 2.35
C GLU A 74 -3.86 18.07 2.46
N GLU A 75 -4.22 18.81 1.40
CA GLU A 75 -5.42 19.67 1.40
C GLU A 75 -6.75 18.88 1.39
N VAL A 76 -6.72 17.60 1.03
CA VAL A 76 -7.91 16.74 0.90
C VAL A 76 -7.89 15.53 1.83
N ASP A 77 -6.98 15.48 2.82
CA ASP A 77 -6.82 14.33 3.73
C ASP A 77 -8.14 13.97 4.42
N SER A 78 -8.87 14.97 4.93
CA SER A 78 -10.17 14.77 5.59
C SER A 78 -11.21 14.16 4.65
N ILE A 79 -11.24 14.59 3.39
CA ILE A 79 -12.13 14.05 2.35
C ILE A 79 -11.73 12.61 2.02
N LEU A 80 -10.43 12.35 1.85
CA LEU A 80 -9.93 11.01 1.55
C LEU A 80 -10.27 10.03 2.68
N ARG A 81 -10.01 10.38 3.94
CA ARG A 81 -10.33 9.51 5.09
C ARG A 81 -11.82 9.21 5.20
N LYS A 82 -12.67 10.22 4.96
CA LYS A 82 -14.12 10.10 5.01
C LYS A 82 -14.67 9.28 3.85
N GLU A 83 -14.14 9.46 2.65
CA GLU A 83 -14.74 8.88 1.46
C GLU A 83 -14.08 7.60 0.95
N PHE A 84 -12.82 7.36 1.28
CA PHE A 84 -12.07 6.18 0.83
C PHE A 84 -12.40 4.97 1.71
N VAL A 85 -13.69 4.63 1.72
CA VAL A 85 -14.28 3.49 2.43
C VAL A 85 -15.04 2.63 1.42
N PRO A 86 -15.05 1.30 1.58
CA PRO A 86 -15.82 0.43 0.71
C PRO A 86 -17.32 0.75 0.82
N ARG A 87 -18.07 0.59 -0.29
CA ARG A 87 -19.55 0.71 -0.25
C ARG A 87 -20.17 -0.40 0.56
N THR A 88 -19.64 -1.59 0.36
CA THR A 88 -20.18 -2.85 0.83
C THR A 88 -19.01 -3.76 1.14
N ILE A 89 -19.10 -4.41 2.30
CA ILE A 89 -18.21 -5.47 2.74
C ILE A 89 -19.07 -6.57 3.33
N SER A 90 -18.60 -7.81 3.28
CA SER A 90 -19.32 -8.94 3.87
C SER A 90 -19.52 -8.73 5.38
N LEU A 91 -20.56 -9.34 5.96
CA LEU A 91 -20.77 -9.33 7.41
C LEU A 91 -19.57 -9.95 8.15
N HIS A 92 -18.93 -10.94 7.52
CA HIS A 92 -17.71 -11.54 8.04
C HIS A 92 -16.57 -10.52 8.14
N THR A 93 -16.28 -9.78 7.07
CA THR A 93 -15.27 -8.71 7.08
C THR A 93 -15.59 -7.60 8.08
N GLN A 94 -16.87 -7.24 8.24
CA GLN A 94 -17.31 -6.27 9.25
C GLN A 94 -16.99 -6.75 10.67
N SER A 95 -17.34 -7.99 10.98
CA SER A 95 -17.06 -8.61 12.29
C SER A 95 -15.55 -8.67 12.56
N LEU A 96 -14.76 -9.12 11.57
CA LEU A 96 -13.29 -9.13 11.68
C LEU A 96 -12.70 -7.73 11.89
N ALA A 97 -13.16 -6.72 11.16
CA ALA A 97 -12.69 -5.34 11.34
C ALA A 97 -12.98 -4.81 12.76
N GLN A 98 -14.15 -5.12 13.31
CA GLN A 98 -14.51 -4.80 14.70
C GLN A 98 -13.60 -5.53 15.70
N GLN A 99 -13.32 -6.81 15.48
CA GLN A 99 -12.41 -7.60 16.30
C GLN A 99 -10.98 -7.05 16.27
N ILE A 100 -10.46 -6.68 15.08
CA ILE A 100 -9.14 -6.06 14.93
C ILE A 100 -9.08 -4.73 15.69
N THR A 101 -10.13 -3.91 15.59
CA THR A 101 -10.20 -2.61 16.27
C THR A 101 -10.24 -2.76 17.79
N ALA A 102 -10.94 -3.79 18.29
CA ALA A 102 -11.02 -4.10 19.72
C ALA A 102 -9.74 -4.76 20.27
N THR A 103 -8.96 -5.42 19.42
CA THR A 103 -7.69 -6.04 19.80
C THR A 103 -6.61 -4.97 19.99
N PRO A 104 -5.91 -4.92 21.13
CA PRO A 104 -4.82 -3.97 21.32
C PRO A 104 -3.56 -4.41 20.57
N LYS A 105 -2.70 -3.44 20.20
CA LYS A 105 -1.35 -3.69 19.67
C LYS A 105 -1.36 -4.48 18.35
N THR A 106 -2.36 -4.20 17.50
CA THR A 106 -2.49 -4.83 16.19
C THR A 106 -1.58 -4.18 15.16
N ALA A 107 -1.06 -4.98 14.24
CA ALA A 107 -0.39 -4.51 13.05
C ALA A 107 -0.79 -5.36 11.85
N PHE A 108 -0.95 -4.75 10.68
CA PHE A 108 -0.93 -5.53 9.46
C PHE A 108 0.52 -5.79 9.04
N LEU A 109 0.79 -6.92 8.38
CA LEU A 109 2.03 -7.19 7.67
C LEU A 109 1.68 -7.62 6.25
N HIS A 110 2.11 -6.84 5.27
CA HIS A 110 1.88 -7.17 3.86
C HIS A 110 3.13 -7.80 3.25
N ILE A 111 2.95 -8.94 2.58
CA ILE A 111 3.99 -9.60 1.79
C ILE A 111 3.52 -9.60 0.34
N ARG A 112 4.28 -8.95 -0.55
CA ARG A 112 3.99 -8.94 -1.99
C ARG A 112 4.88 -9.94 -2.70
N ARG A 113 4.29 -10.96 -3.31
CA ARG A 113 4.99 -12.03 -4.04
C ARG A 113 4.55 -12.10 -5.49
N GLY A 114 3.32 -12.56 -5.75
CA GLY A 114 2.76 -12.95 -7.03
C GLY A 114 3.53 -12.46 -8.26
N ASP A 115 3.14 -11.31 -8.82
CA ASP A 115 3.75 -10.79 -10.04
C ASP A 115 5.18 -10.26 -9.84
N TYR A 116 5.60 -9.97 -8.60
CA TYR A 116 6.96 -9.50 -8.29
C TYR A 116 8.01 -10.61 -8.47
N LEU A 117 7.59 -11.88 -8.45
CA LEU A 117 8.47 -13.01 -8.67
C LEU A 117 8.71 -13.32 -10.17
N ILE A 118 8.00 -12.66 -11.09
CA ILE A 118 8.18 -12.85 -12.52
C ILE A 118 9.39 -12.05 -13.02
N ASP A 119 10.26 -12.66 -13.83
CA ASP A 119 11.52 -12.04 -14.31
C ASP A 119 11.34 -10.68 -15.01
N LYS A 120 10.24 -10.49 -15.73
CA LYS A 120 9.92 -9.20 -16.39
C LYS A 120 9.78 -8.03 -15.40
N HIS A 121 9.61 -8.32 -14.12
CA HIS A 121 9.46 -7.37 -13.03
C HIS A 121 10.73 -7.24 -12.17
N TRP A 122 11.89 -7.64 -12.71
CA TRP A 122 13.21 -7.59 -12.04
C TRP A 122 13.55 -6.24 -11.39
N ARG A 123 12.98 -5.14 -11.88
CA ARG A 123 13.24 -3.78 -11.40
C ARG A 123 12.69 -3.52 -10.00
N PHE A 124 11.62 -4.21 -9.60
CA PHE A 124 11.05 -4.06 -8.27
C PHE A 124 11.90 -4.80 -7.25
N ILE A 125 12.19 -4.13 -6.14
CA ILE A 125 12.86 -4.78 -5.02
C ILE A 125 11.97 -5.89 -4.46
N LYS A 126 12.56 -7.09 -4.38
CA LYS A 126 12.00 -8.25 -3.69
C LYS A 126 12.41 -8.17 -2.23
N LEU A 127 11.46 -7.89 -1.34
CA LEU A 127 11.74 -7.79 0.09
C LEU A 127 12.02 -9.17 0.69
N GLY A 128 13.20 -9.33 1.27
CA GLY A 128 13.64 -10.55 1.92
C GLY A 128 13.37 -10.57 3.42
N SER A 129 13.79 -11.67 4.06
CA SER A 129 13.64 -11.87 5.51
C SER A 129 14.32 -10.80 6.34
N ALA A 130 15.46 -10.26 5.90
CA ALA A 130 16.18 -9.20 6.61
C ALA A 130 15.29 -7.98 6.91
N TYR A 131 14.53 -7.52 5.92
CA TYR A 131 13.56 -6.43 6.08
C TYR A 131 12.46 -6.79 7.09
N TYR A 132 11.80 -7.93 6.93
CA TYR A 132 10.68 -8.31 7.79
C TYR A 132 11.13 -8.59 9.23
N ASN A 133 12.30 -9.21 9.44
CA ASN A 133 12.88 -9.41 10.76
C ASN A 133 13.18 -8.08 11.45
N ALA A 134 13.78 -7.12 10.74
CA ALA A 134 14.07 -5.80 11.30
C ALA A 134 12.78 -5.03 11.66
N ALA A 135 11.79 -5.01 10.76
CA ALA A 135 10.51 -4.36 11.00
C ALA A 135 9.74 -5.00 12.18
N LEU A 136 9.68 -6.33 12.24
CA LEU A 136 9.05 -7.06 13.36
C LEU A 136 9.78 -6.80 14.68
N LYS A 137 11.11 -6.82 14.68
CA LYS A 137 11.91 -6.53 15.88
C LYS A 137 11.64 -5.12 16.42
N ALA A 138 11.52 -4.14 15.52
CA ALA A 138 11.20 -2.76 15.91
C ALA A 138 9.74 -2.62 16.40
N LEU A 139 8.80 -3.34 15.78
CA LEU A 139 7.41 -3.43 16.25
C LEU A 139 7.35 -4.02 17.66
N ILE A 140 7.97 -5.18 17.91
CA ILE A 140 7.98 -5.85 19.21
C ILE A 140 8.61 -4.98 20.29
N LYS A 141 9.70 -4.27 19.97
CA LYS A 141 10.33 -3.31 20.90
C LYS A 141 9.36 -2.21 21.32
N SER A 142 8.50 -1.76 20.42
CA SER A 142 7.54 -0.70 20.66
C SER A 142 6.22 -1.20 21.24
N GLN A 143 5.85 -2.45 20.93
CA GLN A 143 4.57 -3.08 21.25
C GLN A 143 4.84 -4.52 21.72
N LYS A 144 4.86 -4.74 23.04
CA LYS A 144 5.13 -6.06 23.60
C LYS A 144 4.00 -7.05 23.26
N ASN A 145 4.36 -8.18 22.64
CA ASN A 145 3.43 -9.22 22.18
C ASN A 145 2.32 -8.65 21.27
N PRO A 146 2.64 -8.16 20.06
CA PRO A 146 1.64 -7.65 19.13
C PRO A 146 0.92 -8.79 18.40
N VAL A 147 -0.30 -8.50 17.93
CA VAL A 147 -1.04 -9.38 17.01
C VAL A 147 -0.83 -8.88 15.59
N VAL A 148 -0.24 -9.71 14.74
CA VAL A 148 0.13 -9.37 13.37
C VAL A 148 -0.78 -10.11 12.38
N PHE A 149 -1.60 -9.34 11.68
CA PHE A 149 -2.45 -9.82 10.60
C PHE A 149 -1.67 -9.83 9.29
N VAL A 150 -1.38 -11.01 8.75
CA VAL A 150 -0.56 -11.20 7.54
C VAL A 150 -1.46 -11.23 6.32
N PHE A 151 -1.15 -10.38 5.34
CA PHE A 151 -1.83 -10.27 4.05
C PHE A 151 -0.82 -10.51 2.92
N SER A 152 -1.24 -11.23 1.88
CA SER A 152 -0.37 -11.53 0.74
C SER A 152 -1.20 -11.91 -0.48
N ASP A 153 -0.67 -11.62 -1.67
CA ASP A 153 -1.19 -12.19 -2.92
C ASP A 153 -0.79 -13.66 -3.14
N ASP A 154 -0.02 -14.21 -2.20
CA ASP A 154 0.35 -15.62 -2.08
C ASP A 154 0.35 -15.99 -0.58
N ILE A 155 -0.85 -16.06 -0.01
CA ILE A 155 -1.05 -16.30 1.44
C ILE A 155 -0.73 -17.75 1.83
N LEU A 156 -0.92 -18.72 0.93
CA LEU A 156 -0.59 -20.13 1.16
C LEU A 156 0.92 -20.28 1.39
N TRP A 157 1.75 -19.69 0.54
CA TRP A 157 3.19 -19.68 0.77
C TRP A 157 3.57 -19.04 2.10
N CYS A 158 2.86 -17.99 2.52
CA CYS A 158 3.13 -17.34 3.80
C CYS A 158 2.83 -18.27 4.99
N LYS A 159 1.71 -19.00 4.96
CA LYS A 159 1.35 -19.97 5.99
C LYS A 159 2.37 -21.10 6.10
N GLU A 160 2.88 -21.56 4.97
CA GLU A 160 3.78 -22.72 4.90
C GLU A 160 5.25 -22.36 5.19
N HIS A 161 5.70 -21.18 4.77
CA HIS A 161 7.13 -20.88 4.70
C HIS A 161 7.56 -19.60 5.40
N PHE A 162 6.74 -18.54 5.45
CA PHE A 162 7.19 -17.21 5.89
C PHE A 162 7.82 -17.24 7.29
N THR A 163 7.18 -17.94 8.23
CA THR A 163 7.64 -18.03 9.62
C THR A 163 8.98 -18.75 9.78
N GLN A 164 9.35 -19.62 8.83
CA GLN A 164 10.63 -20.34 8.82
C GLN A 164 11.81 -19.42 8.49
N TYR A 165 11.54 -18.29 7.83
CA TYR A 165 12.54 -17.28 7.50
C TYR A 165 12.66 -16.18 8.54
N LEU A 166 11.86 -16.24 9.62
CA LEU A 166 11.95 -15.30 10.73
C LEU A 166 12.95 -15.76 11.77
N ASP A 167 13.56 -14.79 12.46
CA ASP A 167 14.40 -15.08 13.62
C ASP A 167 13.56 -15.82 14.67
N SER A 168 14.10 -16.94 15.19
CA SER A 168 13.38 -17.85 16.09
C SER A 168 12.83 -17.19 17.36
N MET A 169 13.47 -16.11 17.81
CA MET A 169 13.05 -15.31 18.96
C MET A 169 11.86 -14.40 18.67
N LEU A 170 11.66 -13.97 17.42
CA LEU A 170 10.54 -13.10 17.04
C LEU A 170 9.25 -13.89 16.97
N TYR A 171 9.30 -15.11 16.43
CA TYR A 171 8.12 -15.98 16.28
C TYR A 171 7.39 -16.21 17.61
N ARG A 172 8.11 -16.30 18.73
CA ARG A 172 7.52 -16.51 20.07
C ARG A 172 6.92 -15.25 20.70
N GLN A 173 7.20 -14.09 20.13
CA GLN A 173 6.80 -12.79 20.66
C GLN A 173 5.70 -12.14 19.83
N VAL A 174 5.18 -12.80 18.79
CA VAL A 174 4.17 -12.27 17.89
C VAL A 174 3.10 -13.33 17.67
N GLU A 175 1.84 -12.94 17.80
CA GLU A 175 0.72 -13.77 17.35
C GLU A 175 0.45 -13.47 15.88
N PHE A 176 0.68 -14.44 15.00
CA PHE A 176 0.41 -14.28 13.57
C PHE A 176 -0.98 -14.81 13.20
N VAL A 177 -1.77 -13.97 12.52
CA VAL A 177 -3.08 -14.33 11.97
C VAL A 177 -3.02 -14.15 10.45
N PHE A 178 -3.13 -15.23 9.69
CA PHE A 178 -3.05 -15.19 8.23
C PHE A 178 -4.42 -14.95 7.61
N MET A 179 -4.53 -13.88 6.82
CA MET A 179 -5.81 -13.39 6.31
C MET A 179 -6.02 -13.81 4.86
N GLU A 180 -7.23 -14.28 4.58
CA GLU A 180 -7.69 -14.59 3.24
C GLU A 180 -8.86 -13.67 2.90
N GLY A 181 -8.75 -12.97 1.79
CA GLY A 181 -9.74 -11.99 1.36
C GLY A 181 -9.46 -11.52 -0.05
N ASN A 182 -10.40 -10.73 -0.58
CA ASN A 182 -10.12 -9.96 -1.80
C ASN A 182 -9.53 -8.59 -1.45
N ALA A 183 -9.01 -7.88 -2.45
CA ALA A 183 -8.33 -6.59 -2.26
C ALA A 183 -9.15 -5.53 -1.49
N ILE A 184 -10.49 -5.54 -1.59
CA ILE A 184 -11.33 -4.59 -0.83
C ILE A 184 -11.40 -4.99 0.64
N GLU A 185 -11.58 -6.29 0.90
CA GLU A 185 -11.64 -6.84 2.25
C GLU A 185 -10.29 -6.69 2.95
N ASP A 186 -9.20 -7.08 2.29
CA ASP A 186 -7.83 -6.94 2.80
C ASP A 186 -7.53 -5.49 3.16
N LEU A 187 -7.78 -4.55 2.25
CA LEU A 187 -7.54 -3.14 2.52
C LEU A 187 -8.35 -2.65 3.73
N THR A 188 -9.59 -3.12 3.86
CA THR A 188 -10.49 -2.78 4.98
C THR A 188 -9.95 -3.31 6.31
N LEU A 189 -9.45 -4.54 6.33
CA LEU A 189 -8.90 -5.17 7.54
C LEU A 189 -7.53 -4.56 7.90
N MET A 190 -6.68 -4.31 6.90
CA MET A 190 -5.39 -3.65 7.10
C MET A 190 -5.55 -2.24 7.69
N ARG A 191 -6.47 -1.41 7.18
CA ARG A 191 -6.72 -0.06 7.73
C ARG A 191 -7.35 -0.07 9.12
N SER A 192 -7.92 -1.21 9.56
CA SER A 192 -8.50 -1.38 10.89
C SER A 192 -7.43 -1.69 11.95
N CYS A 193 -6.22 -2.06 11.54
CA CYS A 193 -5.10 -2.27 12.45
C CYS A 193 -4.57 -0.95 13.02
N GLN A 194 -3.91 -1.01 14.18
CA GLN A 194 -3.31 0.18 14.81
C GLN A 194 -1.97 0.59 14.18
N ASN A 195 -1.25 -0.36 13.59
CA ASN A 195 0.10 -0.22 13.05
C ASN A 195 0.24 -0.98 11.71
N GLY A 196 1.37 -0.85 11.02
CA GLY A 196 1.57 -1.52 9.74
C GLY A 196 3.03 -1.78 9.37
N ILE A 197 3.31 -2.98 8.87
CA ILE A 197 4.55 -3.36 8.18
C ILE A 197 4.20 -3.52 6.71
N MET A 198 4.71 -2.60 5.88
CA MET A 198 4.36 -2.53 4.47
C MET A 198 5.21 -3.46 3.61
N ALA A 199 4.66 -3.86 2.46
CA ALA A 199 5.47 -4.33 1.35
C ALA A 199 5.93 -3.15 0.49
N ASN A 200 6.81 -3.45 -0.47
CA ASN A 200 7.10 -2.59 -1.61
C ASN A 200 5.88 -2.61 -2.56
N SER A 201 4.80 -1.94 -2.16
CA SER A 201 3.53 -1.97 -2.86
C SER A 201 2.70 -0.73 -2.53
N THR A 202 2.10 -0.12 -3.55
CA THR A 202 1.14 0.98 -3.41
C THR A 202 -0.08 0.55 -2.60
N PHE A 203 -0.43 -0.74 -2.61
CA PHE A 203 -1.55 -1.29 -1.85
C PHE A 203 -1.34 -1.15 -0.33
N SER A 204 -0.20 -1.61 0.19
CA SER A 204 0.13 -1.46 1.61
C SER A 204 0.42 -0.02 2.01
N TYR A 205 0.86 0.83 1.08
CA TYR A 205 0.99 2.27 1.32
C TYR A 205 -0.36 2.90 1.64
N TRP A 206 -1.37 2.65 0.80
CA TRP A 206 -2.71 3.19 1.01
C TRP A 206 -3.34 2.63 2.28
N ALA A 207 -3.13 1.33 2.57
CA ALA A 207 -3.56 0.74 3.84
C ALA A 207 -2.97 1.49 5.06
N ALA A 208 -1.65 1.73 5.09
CA ALA A 208 -0.97 2.45 6.17
C ALA A 208 -1.45 3.90 6.31
N TYR A 209 -1.62 4.60 5.18
CA TYR A 209 -2.12 5.97 5.16
C TYR A 209 -3.53 6.08 5.77
N LEU A 210 -4.41 5.12 5.46
CA LEU A 210 -5.82 5.09 5.87
C LEU A 210 -6.05 4.60 7.30
N ILE A 211 -5.04 4.05 7.98
CA ILE A 211 -5.14 3.75 9.42
C ILE A 211 -5.51 5.02 10.17
N ASP A 212 -6.61 4.96 10.92
CA ASP A 212 -7.14 6.06 11.74
C ASP A 212 -6.56 6.03 13.16
N ASN A 213 -5.23 6.12 13.23
CA ASN A 213 -4.47 6.20 14.47
C ASN A 213 -3.32 7.20 14.26
N PRO A 214 -3.33 8.38 14.90
CA PRO A 214 -2.27 9.37 14.75
C PRO A 214 -0.94 8.88 15.32
N SER A 215 -0.96 7.95 16.27
CA SER A 215 0.21 7.34 16.89
C SER A 215 0.65 6.04 16.22
N LYS A 216 0.15 5.75 15.01
CA LYS A 216 0.49 4.53 14.28
C LYS A 216 1.98 4.41 14.02
N LEU A 217 2.50 3.20 14.23
CA LEU A 217 3.86 2.84 13.86
C LEU A 217 3.82 2.18 12.49
N ILE A 218 4.40 2.84 11.50
CA ILE A 218 4.53 2.30 10.15
C ILE A 218 5.99 1.97 9.86
N TYR A 219 6.22 0.74 9.42
CA TYR A 219 7.51 0.21 8.99
C TYR A 219 7.44 -0.02 7.48
N ALA A 220 8.22 0.75 6.72
CA ALA A 220 8.18 0.78 5.27
C ALA A 220 9.53 0.39 4.67
N PRO A 221 9.58 -0.19 3.46
CA PRO A 221 10.82 -0.39 2.75
C PRO A 221 11.44 0.96 2.37
N ALA A 222 12.76 1.08 2.53
CA ALA A 222 13.49 2.28 2.19
C ALA A 222 13.55 2.53 0.67
N TYR A 223 13.35 1.49 -0.14
CA TYR A 223 13.45 1.54 -1.60
C TYR A 223 12.37 0.67 -2.24
N ASN A 224 11.86 1.13 -3.38
CA ASN A 224 10.87 0.40 -4.19
C ASN A 224 11.50 -0.24 -5.45
N PHE A 225 12.60 0.32 -5.94
CA PHE A 225 13.27 -0.11 -7.15
C PHE A 225 14.77 -0.30 -6.91
N TYR A 226 15.37 -1.28 -7.59
CA TYR A 226 16.83 -1.45 -7.60
C TYR A 226 17.55 -0.27 -8.27
N GLU A 227 16.82 0.51 -9.08
CA GLU A 227 17.34 1.71 -9.75
C GLU A 227 17.09 2.96 -8.89
N PRO A 228 18.14 3.63 -8.38
CA PRO A 228 18.00 4.74 -7.44
C PRO A 228 17.11 5.89 -7.93
N HIS A 229 17.22 6.25 -9.22
CA HIS A 229 16.48 7.37 -9.81
C HIS A 229 14.95 7.16 -9.85
N ARG A 230 14.47 5.92 -9.63
CA ARG A 230 13.04 5.59 -9.61
C ARG A 230 12.45 5.51 -8.20
N ASN A 231 13.28 5.67 -7.18
CA ASN A 231 12.84 5.49 -5.80
C ASN A 231 11.98 6.68 -5.34
N VAL A 232 10.67 6.44 -5.27
CA VAL A 232 9.66 7.39 -4.76
C VAL A 232 9.49 7.36 -3.24
N THR A 233 10.37 6.64 -2.51
CA THR A 233 10.32 6.52 -1.05
C THR A 233 10.79 7.79 -0.31
N THR A 234 11.28 8.78 -1.05
CA THR A 234 11.59 10.13 -0.58
C THR A 234 10.35 10.94 -0.16
N HIS A 235 9.15 10.47 -0.46
CA HIS A 235 7.89 11.15 -0.16
C HIS A 235 7.03 10.46 0.91
N LEU A 236 7.61 9.51 1.65
CA LEU A 236 6.94 8.91 2.81
C LEU A 236 6.94 9.90 3.99
N PRO A 237 5.92 9.89 4.87
CA PRO A 237 5.95 10.65 6.12
C PRO A 237 7.23 10.42 6.92
N HIS A 238 7.77 11.47 7.53
CA HIS A 238 8.92 11.37 8.44
C HIS A 238 8.65 10.47 9.65
N SER A 239 7.40 10.32 10.06
CA SER A 239 6.99 9.42 11.14
C SER A 239 7.07 7.93 10.77
N TRP A 240 7.17 7.60 9.47
CA TRP A 240 7.26 6.23 9.01
C TRP A 240 8.72 5.77 9.04
N GLN A 241 8.99 4.70 9.77
CA GLN A 241 10.32 4.15 9.89
C GLN A 241 10.67 3.36 8.63
N ARG A 242 11.84 3.64 8.05
CA ARG A 242 12.28 3.03 6.80
C ARG A 242 13.38 2.01 7.06
N TYR A 243 13.29 0.86 6.39
CA TYR A 243 14.27 -0.23 6.52
C TYR A 243 14.74 -0.65 5.14
N GLU A 244 16.05 -0.79 4.96
CA GLU A 244 16.58 -1.31 3.71
C GLU A 244 16.39 -2.83 3.61
N HIS A 245 16.43 -3.35 2.38
CA HIS A 245 15.91 -4.67 2.03
C HIS A 245 16.94 -5.81 2.10
N ILE A 246 18.23 -5.49 2.15
CA ILE A 246 19.37 -6.42 2.13
C ILE A 246 19.79 -6.81 3.55
N TRP A 247 20.04 -5.82 4.42
CA TRP A 247 20.58 -6.02 5.77
C TRP A 247 19.57 -5.71 6.89
N GLY A 248 18.37 -5.21 6.56
CA GLY A 248 17.39 -4.75 7.54
C GLY A 248 17.81 -3.51 8.35
N MET A 249 18.76 -2.70 7.86
CA MET A 249 19.18 -1.47 8.53
C MET A 249 18.09 -0.41 8.46
N ARG A 250 17.82 0.24 9.60
CA ARG A 250 16.96 1.42 9.64
C ARG A 250 17.68 2.58 8.95
N ILE A 251 16.97 3.28 8.06
CA ILE A 251 17.43 4.49 7.38
C ILE A 251 16.76 5.69 8.05
N ASP A 252 17.53 6.46 8.79
CA ASP A 252 17.03 7.67 9.42
C ASP A 252 16.73 8.75 8.37
N SER A 253 15.82 9.66 8.72
CA SER A 253 15.31 10.69 7.82
C SER A 253 16.23 11.91 7.71
N GLU A 254 17.55 11.71 7.70
CA GLU A 254 18.53 12.79 7.52
C GLU A 254 19.45 12.48 6.34
N SER A 255 19.70 13.51 5.53
CA SER A 255 20.41 13.54 4.24
C SER A 255 19.61 13.12 2.99
N THR A 256 18.68 13.96 2.56
CA THR A 256 18.58 14.44 1.16
C THR A 256 17.67 15.65 1.08
#